data_AF-A0A2S0K6L8-F1
#
_entry.id   AF-A0A2S0K6L8-F1
#
_cell.length_a   1.000
_cell.length_b   1.000
_cell.length_c   1.000
_cell.angle_alpha   90.00
_cell.angle_beta   90.00
_cell.angle_gamma   90.00
#
_symmetry.space_group_name_H-M   'P 1'
#
loop_
_entity.id
_entity.type
_entity.pdbx_description
1 polymer ?
#
loop_
_entity_poly.entity_id
_entity_poly.type
_entity_poly.pdbx_seq_one_letter_code
_entity_poly.pdbx_strand_id
1 'polypeptide(L)'
;MESILGFAPIILMFVAMWFILIRPAKKRQQETQNMQSSLQRGDKVITIGGLHGVIDSIEDTAVTLVIADNVRVKFDRQAIGRVVNDQV
;
A
#
# COMPACT_ATOMS: atom_id res chain seq x y z
N MET A 1 8.65 8.34 44.58
CA MET A 1 8.89 9.18 43.38
C MET A 1 10.24 8.86 42.74
N GLU A 2 11.27 8.56 43.54
CA GLU A 2 12.60 8.04 43.12
C GLU A 2 12.56 6.84 42.14
N SER A 3 11.67 5.85 42.37
CA SER A 3 11.61 4.64 41.54
C SER A 3 11.21 4.90 40.09
N ILE A 4 10.46 5.97 39.81
CA ILE A 4 9.99 6.32 38.46
C ILE A 4 11.13 6.91 37.62
N LEU A 5 12.05 7.65 38.25
CA LEU A 5 13.26 8.16 37.60
C LEU A 5 14.23 7.05 37.21
N GLY A 6 14.30 5.95 37.98
CA GLY A 6 15.14 4.79 37.63
C GLY A 6 14.69 4.05 36.36
N PHE A 7 13.38 4.07 36.05
CA PHE A 7 12.83 3.50 34.81
C PHE A 7 12.85 4.46 33.61
N ALA A 8 13.22 5.73 33.81
CA ALA A 8 13.29 6.73 32.75
C ALA A 8 14.06 6.28 31.50
N PRO A 9 15.28 5.70 31.59
CA PRO A 9 16.00 5.25 30.39
C PRO A 9 15.29 4.12 29.64
N ILE A 10 14.62 3.20 30.36
CA ILE A 10 13.87 2.09 29.76
C ILE A 10 12.61 2.60 29.06
N ILE A 11 11.86 3.49 29.72
CA ILE A 11 10.65 4.12 29.15
C ILE A 11 11.03 4.93 27.89
N LEU A 12 12.13 5.69 27.94
CA LEU A 12 12.60 6.49 26.81
C LEU A 12 13.01 5.61 25.62
N MET A 13 13.66 4.47 25.88
CA MET A 13 13.98 3.48 24.85
C MET A 13 12.71 2.89 24.20
N PHE A 14 11.70 2.50 24.99
CA PHE A 14 10.44 1.99 24.45
C PHE A 14 9.70 3.04 23.61
N VAL A 15 9.67 4.29 24.06
CA VAL A 15 9.07 5.41 23.30
C VAL A 15 9.82 5.64 21.99
N ALA A 16 11.15 5.61 22.01
CA ALA A 16 11.96 5.76 20.80
C ALA A 16 11.72 4.61 19.81
N MET A 17 11.72 3.36 20.28
CA MET A 17 11.46 2.18 19.46
C MET A 17 10.05 2.18 18.87
N TRP A 18 9.05 2.53 19.69
CA TRP A 18 7.65 2.69 19.26
C TRP A 18 7.53 3.73 18.14
N PHE A 19 8.17 4.88 18.29
CA PHE A 19 8.13 5.96 17.32
C PHE A 19 8.82 5.58 16.00
N ILE A 20 9.95 4.86 16.06
CA ILE A 20 10.71 4.42 14.88
C ILE A 20 9.95 3.37 14.08
N LEU A 21 9.18 2.47 14.69
CA LEU A 21 8.49 1.39 13.96
C LEU A 21 7.07 1.77 13.49
N ILE A 22 6.29 2.49 14.29
CA ILE A 22 4.88 2.79 13.96
C ILE A 22 4.75 3.89 12.93
N ARG A 23 5.61 4.91 12.99
CA ARG A 23 5.62 6.00 12.02
C ARG A 23 5.83 5.53 10.57
N PRO A 24 6.84 4.69 10.24
CA PRO A 24 7.01 4.20 8.88
C PRO A 24 5.90 3.24 8.46
N ALA A 25 5.37 2.42 9.36
CA ALA A 25 4.25 1.51 9.05
C ALA A 25 2.99 2.30 8.62
N LYS A 26 2.64 3.35 9.37
CA LYS A 26 1.51 4.22 9.03
C LYS A 26 1.71 4.96 7.70
N LYS A 27 2.93 5.43 7.45
CA LYS A 27 3.28 6.11 6.19
C LYS A 27 3.10 5.18 4.98
N ARG A 28 3.63 3.96 5.05
CA ARG A 28 3.49 2.95 3.97
C ARG A 28 2.02 2.60 3.70
N GLN A 29 1.21 2.44 4.75
CA GLN A 29 -0.21 2.14 4.58
C GLN A 29 -0.96 3.28 3.88
N GLN A 30 -0.67 4.52 4.26
CA GLN A 30 -1.26 5.71 3.62
C GLN A 30 -0.81 5.84 2.16
N GLU A 31 0.47 5.61 1.87
CA GLU A 31 0.99 5.62 0.49
C GLU A 31 0.27 4.57 -0.39
N THR A 32 0.09 3.35 0.10
CA THR A 32 -0.66 2.31 -0.61
C THR A 32 -2.11 2.71 -0.85
N GLN A 33 -2.80 3.26 0.16
CA GLN A 33 -4.19 3.72 0.02
C GLN A 33 -4.32 4.88 -0.98
N ASN A 34 -3.36 5.82 -0.96
CA ASN A 34 -3.34 6.94 -1.88
C ASN A 34 -3.11 6.46 -3.31
N MET A 35 -2.17 5.53 -3.52
CA MET A 35 -1.91 4.92 -4.83
C MET A 35 -3.15 4.19 -5.36
N GLN A 36 -3.81 3.40 -4.51
CA GLN A 36 -5.04 2.70 -4.88
C GLN A 36 -6.15 3.68 -5.23
N SER A 37 -6.27 4.79 -4.50
CA SER A 37 -7.25 5.85 -4.77
C SER A 37 -6.97 6.59 -6.08
N SER A 38 -5.70 6.72 -6.47
CA SER A 38 -5.30 7.42 -7.70
C SER A 38 -5.36 6.58 -8.97
N LEU A 39 -5.73 5.29 -8.88
CA LEU A 39 -5.85 4.40 -10.05
C LEU A 39 -6.87 4.94 -11.06
N GLN A 40 -6.52 4.84 -12.34
CA GLN A 40 -7.35 5.26 -13.46
C GLN A 40 -7.45 4.18 -14.53
N ARG A 41 -8.50 4.27 -15.35
CA ARG A 41 -8.67 3.39 -16.52
C ARG A 41 -7.50 3.62 -17.48
N GLY A 42 -6.91 2.53 -17.96
CA GLY A 42 -5.74 2.56 -18.84
C GLY A 42 -4.40 2.42 -18.11
N ASP A 43 -4.38 2.50 -16.76
CA ASP A 43 -3.15 2.29 -16.01
C ASP A 43 -2.65 0.85 -16.18
N LYS A 44 -1.36 0.72 -16.47
CA LYS A 44 -0.63 -0.54 -16.37
C LYS A 44 -0.31 -0.78 -14.91
N VAL A 45 -0.67 -1.94 -14.38
CA VAL A 45 -0.50 -2.25 -12.97
C VAL A 45 0.10 -3.62 -12.75
N ILE A 46 0.72 -3.78 -11.59
CA ILE A 46 1.18 -5.07 -11.09
C ILE A 46 0.45 -5.33 -9.77
N THR A 47 -0.24 -6.47 -9.70
CA THR A 47 -0.92 -6.90 -8.46
C THR A 47 0.11 -7.36 -7.43
N ILE A 48 -0.32 -7.54 -6.17
CA ILE A 48 0.54 -8.04 -5.09
C ILE A 48 1.11 -9.43 -5.42
N GLY A 49 0.38 -10.25 -6.17
CA GLY A 49 0.83 -11.56 -6.64
C GLY A 49 1.78 -11.52 -7.84
N GLY A 50 2.16 -10.32 -8.33
CA GLY A 50 3.04 -10.16 -9.48
C GLY A 50 2.35 -10.30 -10.83
N LEU A 51 1.01 -10.31 -10.88
CA LEU A 51 0.28 -10.35 -12.15
C LEU A 51 0.30 -8.96 -12.80
N HIS A 52 0.63 -8.92 -14.09
CA HIS A 52 0.63 -7.71 -14.90
C HIS A 52 -0.69 -7.59 -15.66
N GLY A 53 -1.24 -6.38 -15.73
CA GLY A 53 -2.45 -6.13 -16.50
C GLY A 53 -2.71 -4.64 -16.69
N VAL A 54 -3.77 -4.33 -17.43
CA VAL A 54 -4.24 -2.96 -17.69
C VAL A 54 -5.63 -2.79 -17.10
N ILE A 55 -5.87 -1.67 -16.42
CA ILE A 55 -7.19 -1.36 -15.86
C ILE A 55 -8.19 -1.06 -16.98
N ASP A 56 -9.26 -1.86 -17.08
CA ASP A 56 -10.37 -1.62 -18.01
C ASP A 56 -11.55 -0.93 -17.32
N SER A 57 -11.83 -1.24 -16.06
CA SER A 57 -12.84 -0.51 -15.28
C SER A 57 -12.48 -0.46 -13.80
N ILE A 58 -12.97 0.58 -13.13
CA ILE A 58 -12.80 0.80 -11.69
C ILE A 58 -14.18 0.94 -11.07
N GLU A 59 -14.40 0.17 -10.02
CA GLU A 59 -15.53 0.29 -9.10
C GLU A 59 -14.99 0.74 -7.72
N ASP A 60 -15.87 0.90 -6.73
CA ASP A 60 -15.47 1.40 -5.41
C ASP A 60 -14.48 0.47 -4.70
N THR A 61 -14.78 -0.83 -4.69
CA THR A 61 -13.98 -1.85 -3.98
C THR A 61 -13.17 -2.75 -4.91
N ALA A 62 -13.48 -2.75 -6.20
CA ALA A 62 -12.95 -3.70 -7.17
C ALA A 62 -12.48 -3.01 -8.47
N VAL A 63 -11.60 -3.70 -9.18
CA VAL A 63 -10.97 -3.23 -10.42
C VAL A 63 -10.98 -4.38 -11.42
N THR A 64 -11.40 -4.11 -12.66
CA THR A 64 -11.31 -5.08 -13.74
C THR A 64 -10.03 -4.86 -14.52
N LEU A 65 -9.20 -5.91 -14.57
CA LEU A 65 -7.94 -5.92 -15.31
C LEU A 65 -8.08 -6.75 -16.59
N VAL A 66 -7.47 -6.26 -17.66
CA VAL A 66 -7.22 -7.02 -18.89
C VAL A 66 -5.81 -7.56 -18.83
N ILE A 67 -5.67 -8.88 -18.98
CA ILE A 67 -4.38 -9.59 -18.87
C ILE A 67 -3.94 -10.21 -20.19
N ALA A 68 -4.88 -10.45 -21.09
CA ALA A 68 -4.66 -10.93 -22.45
C ALA A 68 -5.88 -10.56 -23.29
N ASP A 69 -5.80 -10.79 -24.61
CA ASP A 69 -6.91 -10.51 -25.52
C ASP A 69 -8.17 -11.25 -25.08
N ASN A 70 -9.23 -10.47 -24.83
CA ASN A 70 -10.53 -10.94 -24.36
C ASN A 70 -10.53 -11.61 -22.97
N VAL A 71 -9.45 -11.53 -22.19
CA VAL A 71 -9.38 -12.05 -20.82
C VAL A 71 -9.47 -10.89 -19.82
N ARG A 72 -10.63 -10.79 -19.18
CA ARG A 72 -10.90 -9.83 -18.09
C ARG A 72 -11.01 -10.56 -16.76
N VAL A 73 -10.36 -10.02 -15.74
CA VAL A 73 -10.34 -10.57 -14.39
C VAL A 73 -10.63 -9.46 -13.38
N LYS A 74 -11.50 -9.76 -12.41
CA LYS A 74 -11.88 -8.80 -11.38
C LYS A 74 -11.03 -9.06 -10.13
N PHE A 75 -10.39 -8.00 -9.66
CA PHE A 75 -9.57 -8.00 -8.45
C PHE A 75 -10.10 -6.98 -7.47
N ASP A 76 -9.87 -7.20 -6.17
CA ASP A 76 -10.05 -6.13 -5.20
C ASP A 76 -9.08 -5.00 -5.50
N ARG A 77 -9.55 -3.77 -5.31
CA ARG A 77 -8.71 -2.56 -5.46
C ARG A 77 -7.48 -2.61 -4.55
N GLN A 78 -7.64 -3.28 -3.40
CA GLN A 78 -6.61 -3.51 -2.40
C GLN A 78 -5.50 -4.46 -2.90
N ALA A 79 -5.80 -5.30 -3.89
CA ALA A 79 -4.86 -6.27 -4.45
C ALA A 79 -3.90 -5.65 -5.49
N ILE A 80 -4.07 -4.37 -5.83
CA ILE A 80 -3.16 -3.63 -6.70
C ILE A 80 -1.93 -3.20 -5.89
N GLY A 81 -0.75 -3.65 -6.32
CA GLY A 81 0.50 -3.44 -5.59
C GLY A 81 1.27 -2.21 -6.06
N ARG A 82 1.32 -1.95 -7.37
CA ARG A 82 1.97 -0.77 -7.94
C ARG A 82 1.47 -0.45 -9.34
N VAL A 83 1.54 0.83 -9.71
CA VAL A 83 1.33 1.32 -11.08
C VAL A 83 2.67 1.31 -11.82
N VAL A 84 2.66 0.79 -13.04
CA VAL A 84 3.80 0.79 -13.94
C VAL A 84 3.73 2.05 -14.79
N ASN A 85 4.52 3.05 -14.42
CA ASN A 85 4.76 4.19 -15.29
C ASN A 85 5.83 3.77 -16.31
N ASP A 86 5.44 3.60 -17.57
CA ASP A 86 6.33 3.38 -18.72
C ASP A 86 7.12 4.66 -19.06
N GLN A 87 7.75 5.26 -18.06
CA GLN A 87 8.69 6.37 -18.24
C GLN A 87 10.05 5.72 -18.56
N VAL A 88 10.30 5.52 -19.86
CA VAL A 88 11.66 5.39 -20.41
C VAL A 88 12.24 6.79 -20.58
#